data_AF-A0A6J8A102-F1
#
_entry.id   AF-A0A6J8A102-F1
#
_cell.length_a   1.000
_cell.length_b   1.000
_cell.length_c   1.000
_cell.angle_alpha   90.00
_cell.angle_beta   90.00
_cell.angle_gamma   90.00
#
_symmetry.space_group_name_H-M   'P 1'
#
loop_
_entity.id
_entity.type
_entity.pdbx_description
1 polymer ?
#
loop_
_entity_poly.entity_id
_entity_poly.type
_entity_poly.pdbx_seq_one_letter_code
_entity_poly.pdbx_strand_id
1 'polypeptide(L)'
;MAEKITQELEHASQIVLAAPNIVTPEQRIAAEHVILEFRKTKLPYNICKYILENSKCDYVLFQAATTIKESVIREWALLEATDIEALRSFLLHFITQHISLQSYVREQILQTVAVILKRGTIDIKGASCDSLFQDVTNLVASGNVTMQLVACSMLTALLNEYSSSSRTSSVGFTWEFHAKCKRAFEEKDLKRVFQFALQVMNELERQPEPLTREATAVLNRLLSISEHVLCWEFTPKVFRRHIGSFEMNQNVPLKPNENWRDTLLDKSVVELFFKIYKRVRYNSDMANHCLQCISQLASLNGPVFPDDKSKCQYLAFLLGAFLPMLAR
;
A
#
# COMPACT_ATOMS: atom_id res chain seq x y z
N MET A 1 33.24 -13.01 -1.51
CA MET A 1 32.09 -13.83 -1.97
C MET A 1 30.92 -12.97 -2.40
N ALA A 2 30.45 -12.04 -1.56
CA ALA A 2 29.32 -11.15 -1.88
C ALA A 2 29.52 -10.30 -3.15
N GLU A 3 30.71 -9.71 -3.32
CA GLU A 3 31.07 -8.95 -4.51
C GLU A 3 30.98 -9.78 -5.80
N LYS A 4 31.49 -11.00 -5.79
CA LYS A 4 31.44 -11.91 -6.95
C LYS A 4 29.99 -12.23 -7.34
N ILE A 5 29.13 -12.50 -6.35
CA ILE A 5 27.69 -12.74 -6.59
C ILE A 5 27.03 -11.48 -7.17
N THR A 6 27.40 -10.30 -6.67
CA THR A 6 26.86 -9.03 -7.16
C THR A 6 27.25 -8.81 -8.62
N GLN A 7 28.52 -9.02 -8.98
CA GLN A 7 29.01 -8.91 -10.36
C GLN A 7 28.33 -9.92 -11.31
N GLU A 8 28.13 -11.17 -10.85
CA GLU A 8 27.43 -12.20 -11.61
C GLU A 8 25.97 -11.83 -11.86
N LEU A 9 25.27 -11.31 -10.85
CA LEU A 9 23.91 -10.81 -10.99
C LEU A 9 23.81 -9.58 -11.89
N GLU A 10 24.76 -8.65 -11.80
CA GLU A 10 24.83 -7.48 -12.68
C GLU A 10 25.02 -7.91 -14.15
N HIS A 11 25.91 -8.86 -14.39
CA HIS A 11 26.13 -9.41 -15.73
C HIS A 11 24.88 -10.11 -16.26
N ALA A 12 24.27 -10.99 -15.46
CA ALA A 12 23.02 -11.65 -15.83
C ALA A 12 21.91 -10.63 -16.13
N SER A 13 21.79 -9.58 -15.31
CA SER A 13 20.79 -8.52 -15.47
C SER A 13 20.97 -7.75 -16.77
N GLN A 14 22.21 -7.47 -17.18
CA GLN A 14 22.51 -6.84 -18.46
C GLN A 14 22.03 -7.70 -19.63
N ILE A 15 22.23 -9.02 -19.56
CA ILE A 15 21.80 -9.98 -20.59
C ILE A 15 20.26 -10.06 -20.65
N VAL A 16 19.59 -10.14 -19.49
CA VAL A 16 18.13 -10.23 -19.41
C VAL A 16 17.46 -8.98 -20.01
N LEU A 17 17.98 -7.79 -19.69
CA LEU A 17 17.43 -6.52 -20.14
C LEU A 17 17.93 -6.08 -21.52
N ALA A 18 18.91 -6.76 -22.11
CA ALA A 18 19.41 -6.44 -23.43
C ALA A 18 18.34 -6.61 -24.50
N ALA A 19 18.43 -5.76 -25.54
CA ALA A 19 17.50 -5.77 -26.65
C ALA A 19 17.44 -7.17 -27.33
N PRO A 20 16.26 -7.60 -27.82
CA PRO A 20 16.06 -8.95 -28.37
C PRO A 20 17.01 -9.34 -29.51
N ASN A 21 17.56 -8.36 -30.22
CA ASN A 21 18.47 -8.53 -31.35
C ASN A 21 19.95 -8.68 -30.96
N ILE A 22 20.32 -8.47 -29.69
CA ILE A 22 21.72 -8.47 -29.23
C ILE A 22 22.05 -9.75 -28.44
N VAL A 23 21.04 -10.46 -27.93
CA VAL A 23 21.19 -11.63 -27.06
C VAL A 23 20.31 -12.76 -27.56
N THR A 24 20.85 -13.98 -27.63
CA THR A 24 20.06 -15.15 -28.06
C THR A 24 19.05 -15.57 -26.98
N PRO A 25 17.96 -16.26 -27.35
CA PRO A 25 17.02 -16.80 -26.36
C PRO A 25 17.70 -17.67 -25.30
N GLU A 26 18.67 -18.49 -25.67
CA GLU A 26 19.39 -19.38 -24.77
C GLU A 26 20.24 -18.62 -23.76
N GLN A 27 20.92 -17.55 -24.19
CA GLN A 27 21.68 -16.66 -23.31
C GLN A 27 20.77 -15.96 -22.31
N ARG A 28 19.60 -15.49 -22.76
CA ARG A 28 18.60 -14.85 -21.88
C ARG A 28 18.07 -15.84 -20.84
N ILE A 29 17.70 -17.05 -21.25
CA ILE A 29 17.25 -18.12 -20.34
C ILE A 29 18.35 -18.48 -19.32
N ALA A 30 19.60 -18.59 -19.75
CA ALA A 30 20.71 -18.88 -18.85
C ALA A 30 20.91 -17.76 -17.81
N ALA A 31 20.80 -16.50 -18.22
CA ALA A 31 20.88 -15.36 -17.31
C ALA A 31 19.69 -15.30 -16.33
N GLU A 32 18.47 -15.58 -16.80
CA GLU A 32 17.30 -15.71 -15.92
C GLU A 32 17.49 -16.82 -14.89
N HIS A 33 18.06 -17.95 -15.29
CA HIS A 33 18.34 -19.07 -14.38
C HIS A 33 19.29 -18.66 -13.25
N VAL A 34 20.33 -17.87 -13.53
CA VAL A 34 21.25 -17.33 -12.49
C VAL A 34 20.47 -16.52 -11.44
N ILE A 35 19.57 -15.65 -11.88
CA ILE A 35 18.74 -14.82 -10.99
C ILE A 35 17.76 -15.68 -10.19
N LEU A 36 17.16 -16.68 -10.81
CA LEU A 36 16.24 -17.61 -10.14
C LEU A 36 16.95 -18.48 -9.09
N GLU A 37 18.17 -18.95 -9.37
CA GLU A 37 18.98 -19.68 -8.40
C GLU A 37 19.38 -18.79 -7.21
N PHE A 38 19.74 -17.52 -7.48
CA PHE A 38 20.00 -16.56 -6.41
C PHE A 38 18.80 -16.40 -5.47
N ARG A 39 17.57 -16.33 -5.98
CA ARG A 39 16.34 -16.25 -5.17
C ARG A 39 16.10 -17.46 -4.26
N LYS A 40 16.68 -18.62 -4.59
CA LYS A 40 16.61 -19.85 -3.79
C LYS A 40 17.70 -19.94 -2.72
N THR A 41 18.64 -18.99 -2.67
CA THR A 41 19.71 -18.95 -1.66
C THR A 41 19.12 -18.95 -0.25
N LYS A 42 19.67 -19.78 0.64
CA LYS A 42 19.26 -19.86 2.05
C LYS A 42 19.82 -18.68 2.84
N LEU A 43 19.01 -18.08 3.71
CA LEU A 43 19.38 -16.94 4.56
C LEU A 43 20.07 -15.79 3.78
N PRO A 44 19.49 -15.28 2.67
CA PRO A 44 20.17 -14.34 1.79
C PRO A 44 20.22 -12.90 2.33
N TYR A 45 19.75 -12.64 3.55
CA TYR A 45 19.54 -11.29 4.07
C TYR A 45 20.81 -10.44 4.05
N ASN A 46 21.95 -10.99 4.48
CA ASN A 46 23.22 -10.25 4.51
C ASN A 46 23.74 -9.94 3.11
N ILE A 47 23.62 -10.88 2.17
CA ILE A 47 24.03 -10.65 0.77
C ILE A 47 23.10 -9.65 0.08
N CYS A 48 21.79 -9.71 0.33
CA CYS A 48 20.86 -8.74 -0.22
C CYS A 48 21.05 -7.33 0.35
N LYS A 49 21.34 -7.18 1.66
CA LYS A 49 21.72 -5.89 2.26
C LYS A 49 22.97 -5.32 1.58
N TYR A 50 24.01 -6.14 1.41
CA TYR A 50 25.22 -5.76 0.69
C TYR A 50 24.92 -5.30 -0.73
N ILE A 51 24.11 -6.06 -1.49
CA ILE A 51 23.73 -5.69 -2.86
C ILE A 51 22.99 -4.35 -2.88
N LEU A 52 22.05 -4.12 -1.95
CA LEU A 52 21.28 -2.88 -1.88
C LEU A 52 22.19 -1.66 -1.66
N GLU A 53 23.21 -1.79 -0.80
CA GLU A 53 24.13 -0.70 -0.48
C GLU A 53 25.20 -0.45 -1.55
N ASN A 54 25.57 -1.46 -2.34
CA ASN A 54 26.76 -1.41 -3.20
C ASN A 54 26.48 -1.47 -4.71
N SER A 55 25.38 -2.10 -5.14
CA SER A 55 25.07 -2.19 -6.57
C SER A 55 24.46 -0.89 -7.09
N LYS A 56 24.84 -0.50 -8.31
CA LYS A 56 24.25 0.63 -9.04
C LYS A 56 23.23 0.18 -10.09
N CYS A 57 23.02 -1.13 -10.23
CA CYS A 57 22.08 -1.69 -11.19
C CYS A 57 20.69 -1.81 -10.56
N ASP A 58 19.76 -0.95 -10.95
CA ASP A 58 18.40 -0.92 -10.39
C ASP A 58 17.68 -2.28 -10.47
N TYR A 59 17.91 -3.05 -11.54
CA TYR A 59 17.31 -4.38 -11.68
C TYR A 59 17.87 -5.38 -10.66
N VAL A 60 19.17 -5.30 -10.35
CA VAL A 60 19.79 -6.12 -9.31
C VAL A 60 19.26 -5.72 -7.93
N LEU A 61 19.07 -4.43 -7.67
CA LEU A 61 18.41 -3.95 -6.44
C LEU A 61 16.99 -4.50 -6.30
N PHE A 62 16.22 -4.51 -7.40
CA PHE A 62 14.89 -5.10 -7.46
C PHE A 62 14.92 -6.62 -7.19
N GLN A 63 15.87 -7.35 -7.77
CA GLN A 63 16.04 -8.78 -7.51
C GLN A 63 16.44 -9.04 -6.06
N ALA A 64 17.33 -8.24 -5.47
CA ALA A 64 17.69 -8.36 -4.05
C ALA A 64 16.48 -8.16 -3.13
N ALA A 65 15.67 -7.13 -3.38
CA ALA A 65 14.43 -6.91 -2.64
C ALA A 65 13.43 -8.07 -2.81
N THR A 66 13.31 -8.61 -4.04
CA THR A 66 12.47 -9.79 -4.33
C THR A 66 12.96 -11.03 -3.59
N THR A 67 14.27 -11.28 -3.57
CA THR A 67 14.88 -12.38 -2.83
C THR A 67 14.61 -12.27 -1.34
N ILE A 68 14.70 -11.06 -0.75
CA ILE A 68 14.34 -10.84 0.66
C ILE A 68 12.86 -11.19 0.89
N LYS A 69 11.96 -10.67 0.06
CA LYS A 69 10.50 -10.90 0.15
C LYS A 69 10.13 -12.39 0.15
N GLU A 70 10.76 -13.17 -0.70
CA GLU A 70 10.48 -14.61 -0.81
C GLU A 70 11.12 -15.41 0.32
N SER A 71 12.34 -15.03 0.69
CA SER A 71 13.08 -15.75 1.73
C SER A 71 12.48 -15.53 3.11
N VAL A 72 12.02 -14.31 3.42
CA VAL A 72 11.39 -14.02 4.71
C VAL A 72 10.09 -14.80 4.91
N ILE A 73 9.33 -15.08 3.85
CA ILE A 73 8.14 -15.94 3.92
C ILE A 73 8.57 -17.39 4.17
N ARG A 74 9.52 -17.89 3.37
CA ARG A 74 9.98 -19.28 3.39
C ARG A 74 10.67 -19.66 4.70
N GLU A 75 11.46 -18.74 5.25
CA GLU A 75 12.38 -18.98 6.36
C GLU A 75 11.92 -18.31 7.66
N TRP A 76 10.69 -17.77 7.71
CA TRP A 76 10.14 -17.03 8.85
C TRP A 76 10.38 -17.69 10.20
N ALA A 77 10.18 -19.01 10.28
CA ALA A 77 10.33 -19.77 11.52
C ALA A 77 11.76 -19.77 12.07
N LEU A 78 12.75 -19.60 11.20
CA LEU A 78 14.18 -19.57 11.52
C LEU A 78 14.66 -18.19 11.97
N LEU A 79 13.86 -17.15 11.78
CA LEU A 79 14.25 -15.77 12.09
C LEU A 79 13.85 -15.40 13.52
N GLU A 80 14.73 -14.64 14.17
CA GLU A 80 14.45 -14.00 15.44
C GLU A 80 13.71 -12.67 15.23
N ALA A 81 12.89 -12.28 16.22
CA ALA A 81 12.11 -11.04 16.14
C ALA A 81 13.00 -9.79 15.97
N THR A 82 14.18 -9.80 16.61
CA THR A 82 15.18 -8.73 16.49
C THR A 82 15.73 -8.60 15.08
N ASP A 83 15.97 -9.72 14.39
CA ASP A 83 16.51 -9.73 13.03
C ASP A 83 15.47 -9.26 12.01
N ILE A 84 14.21 -9.65 12.21
CA ILE A 84 13.08 -9.19 11.41
C ILE A 84 12.92 -7.66 11.55
N GLU A 85 12.97 -7.16 12.77
CA GLU A 85 12.86 -5.73 13.05
C GLU A 85 14.03 -4.93 12.45
N ALA A 86 15.25 -5.42 12.62
CA ALA A 86 16.44 -4.81 12.04
C ALA A 86 16.41 -4.81 10.51
N LEU A 87 15.92 -5.89 9.89
CA LEU A 87 15.72 -5.97 8.44
C LEU A 87 14.69 -4.95 7.96
N ARG A 88 13.54 -4.86 8.63
CA ARG A 88 12.50 -3.88 8.29
C ARG A 88 13.02 -2.44 8.38
N SER A 89 13.67 -2.12 9.51
CA SER A 89 14.27 -0.80 9.75
C SER A 89 15.30 -0.45 8.68
N PHE A 90 16.15 -1.41 8.31
CA PHE A 90 17.12 -1.24 7.22
C PHE A 90 16.45 -0.90 5.88
N LEU A 91 15.41 -1.64 5.48
CA LEU A 91 14.73 -1.41 4.19
C LEU A 91 14.07 -0.04 4.11
N LEU A 92 13.44 0.41 5.21
CA LEU A 92 12.85 1.75 5.30
C LEU A 92 13.91 2.83 5.26
N HIS A 93 14.97 2.68 6.06
CA HIS A 93 16.09 3.62 6.09
C HIS A 93 16.72 3.79 4.69
N PHE A 94 16.96 2.67 4.00
CA PHE A 94 17.47 2.66 2.64
C PHE A 94 16.60 3.50 1.69
N ILE A 95 15.28 3.33 1.69
CA ILE A 95 14.39 4.13 0.84
C ILE A 95 14.50 5.63 1.16
N THR A 96 14.55 5.98 2.45
CA THR A 96 14.60 7.39 2.87
C THR A 96 15.92 8.07 2.52
N GLN A 97 17.02 7.32 2.47
CA GLN A 97 18.33 7.83 2.06
C GLN A 97 18.51 7.90 0.53
N HIS A 98 17.83 7.03 -0.21
CA HIS A 98 17.96 6.91 -1.67
C HIS A 98 16.75 7.50 -2.40
N ILE A 99 16.53 8.82 -2.28
CA ILE A 99 15.38 9.50 -2.89
C ILE A 99 15.34 9.40 -4.43
N SER A 100 16.50 9.25 -5.09
CA SER A 100 16.61 9.11 -6.55
C SER A 100 16.39 7.69 -7.05
N LEU A 101 16.09 6.74 -6.16
CA LEU A 101 15.85 5.34 -6.52
C LEU A 101 14.68 5.22 -7.52
N GLN A 102 14.82 4.32 -8.49
CA GLN A 102 13.76 4.04 -9.46
C GLN A 102 12.46 3.60 -8.76
N SER A 103 11.32 4.04 -9.29
CA SER A 103 9.99 3.80 -8.70
C SER A 103 9.72 2.32 -8.46
N TYR A 104 9.99 1.47 -9.45
CA TYR A 104 9.72 0.04 -9.37
C TYR A 104 10.58 -0.66 -8.30
N VAL A 105 11.82 -0.19 -8.05
CA VAL A 105 12.67 -0.73 -6.99
C VAL A 105 12.14 -0.30 -5.63
N ARG A 106 11.80 0.99 -5.47
CA ARG A 106 11.17 1.52 -4.25
C ARG A 106 9.90 0.76 -3.91
N GLU A 107 9.01 0.56 -4.89
CA GLU A 107 7.77 -0.18 -4.72
C GLU A 107 8.01 -1.64 -4.31
N GLN A 108 9.01 -2.31 -4.89
CA GLN A 108 9.34 -3.68 -4.50
C GLN A 108 9.90 -3.78 -3.08
N ILE A 109 10.72 -2.82 -2.64
CA ILE A 109 11.22 -2.76 -1.26
C ILE A 109 10.05 -2.51 -0.29
N LEU A 110 9.17 -1.56 -0.61
CA LEU A 110 7.98 -1.27 0.19
C LEU A 110 7.03 -2.46 0.27
N GLN A 111 6.85 -3.20 -0.84
CA GLN A 111 6.10 -4.44 -0.84
C GLN A 111 6.75 -5.49 0.07
N THR A 112 8.08 -5.56 0.09
CA THR A 112 8.82 -6.45 0.99
C THR A 112 8.56 -6.10 2.46
N VAL A 113 8.57 -4.81 2.80
CA VAL A 113 8.21 -4.33 4.15
C VAL A 113 6.75 -4.69 4.50
N ALA A 114 5.82 -4.50 3.57
CA ALA A 114 4.42 -4.85 3.78
C ALA A 114 4.22 -6.37 4.03
N VAL A 115 4.94 -7.22 3.29
CA VAL A 115 4.95 -8.68 3.48
C VAL A 115 5.48 -9.05 4.87
N ILE A 116 6.59 -8.43 5.31
CA ILE A 116 7.15 -8.66 6.65
C ILE A 116 6.12 -8.34 7.73
N LEU A 117 5.42 -7.20 7.61
CA LEU A 117 4.41 -6.76 8.56
C LEU A 117 3.19 -7.68 8.58
N LYS A 118 2.66 -8.01 7.41
CA LYS A 118 1.51 -8.93 7.30
C LYS A 118 1.83 -10.30 7.86
N ARG A 119 3.07 -10.77 7.66
CA ARG A 119 3.52 -12.03 8.23
C ARG A 119 3.60 -11.95 9.76
N GLY A 120 4.03 -10.81 10.29
CA GLY A 120 4.03 -10.54 11.72
C GLY A 120 2.64 -10.43 12.37
N THR A 121 1.59 -10.01 11.65
CA THR A 121 0.28 -9.64 12.24
C THR A 121 -0.32 -10.67 13.21
N ILE A 122 -0.14 -11.97 12.93
CA ILE A 122 -0.73 -13.08 13.70
C ILE A 122 0.31 -13.78 14.58
N ASP A 123 1.60 -13.53 14.36
CA ASP A 123 2.69 -14.20 15.08
C ASP A 123 3.05 -13.43 16.36
N ILE A 124 3.43 -14.16 17.42
CA ILE A 124 3.95 -13.58 18.68
C ILE A 124 5.28 -12.85 18.43
N LYS A 125 6.05 -13.29 17.43
CA LYS A 125 7.26 -12.60 16.95
C LYS A 125 6.95 -11.30 16.17
N GLY A 126 5.67 -11.02 15.94
CA GLY A 126 5.19 -10.00 15.03
C GLY A 126 5.42 -8.56 15.46
N ALA A 127 5.94 -7.75 14.53
CA ALA A 127 5.98 -6.31 14.66
C ALA A 127 4.57 -5.72 14.48
N SER A 128 4.14 -4.90 15.44
CA SER A 128 2.95 -4.06 15.28
C SER A 128 3.16 -3.08 14.11
N CYS A 129 2.08 -2.68 13.44
CA CYS A 129 2.13 -1.58 12.47
C CYS A 129 2.47 -0.23 13.14
N ASP A 130 2.50 -0.14 14.48
CA ASP A 130 2.67 1.11 15.22
C ASP A 130 3.93 1.89 14.87
N SER A 131 5.09 1.23 14.82
CA SER A 131 6.34 1.87 14.41
C SER A 131 6.31 2.32 12.95
N LEU A 132 5.66 1.57 12.05
CA LEU A 132 5.48 2.02 10.67
C LEU A 132 4.60 3.27 10.61
N PHE A 133 3.50 3.33 11.37
CA PHE A 133 2.67 4.52 11.42
C PHE A 133 3.39 5.70 12.07
N GLN A 134 4.29 5.45 13.01
CA GLN A 134 5.19 6.48 13.54
C GLN A 134 6.14 6.99 12.44
N ASP A 135 6.73 6.10 11.65
CA ASP A 135 7.59 6.47 10.52
C ASP A 135 6.82 7.29 9.47
N VAL A 136 5.62 6.84 9.08
CA VAL A 136 4.72 7.57 8.16
C VAL A 136 4.42 8.97 8.70
N THR A 137 4.11 9.09 9.99
CA THR A 137 3.84 10.38 10.64
C THR A 137 5.07 11.28 10.60
N ASN A 138 6.25 10.76 10.92
CA ASN A 138 7.51 11.50 10.90
C ASN A 138 7.89 11.98 9.49
N LEU A 139 7.73 11.10 8.48
CA LEU A 139 8.01 11.43 7.08
C LEU A 139 7.11 12.56 6.57
N VAL A 140 5.87 12.61 7.03
CA VAL A 140 4.91 13.62 6.59
C VAL A 140 5.11 14.95 7.32
N ALA A 141 5.40 14.88 8.62
CA ALA A 141 5.76 16.03 9.44
C ALA A 141 7.08 16.69 9.01
N SER A 142 7.92 16.01 8.21
CA SER A 142 9.16 16.57 7.68
C SER A 142 8.98 17.80 6.77
N GLY A 143 7.76 18.02 6.26
CA GLY A 143 7.47 19.08 5.29
C GLY A 143 8.09 18.85 3.90
N ASN A 144 8.78 17.73 3.69
CA ASN A 144 9.38 17.36 2.43
C ASN A 144 8.41 16.52 1.59
N VAL A 145 8.07 17.01 0.40
CA VAL A 145 7.14 16.37 -0.54
C VAL A 145 7.59 14.97 -0.93
N THR A 146 8.89 14.77 -1.16
CA THR A 146 9.43 13.44 -1.50
C THR A 146 9.20 12.46 -0.35
N MET A 147 9.38 12.89 0.90
CA MET A 147 9.11 12.06 2.07
C MET A 147 7.62 11.77 2.23
N GLN A 148 6.74 12.75 1.96
CA GLN A 148 5.29 12.54 1.93
C GLN A 148 4.87 11.53 0.85
N LEU A 149 5.49 11.58 -0.34
CA LEU A 149 5.24 10.61 -1.41
C LEU A 149 5.72 9.20 -1.02
N VAL A 150 6.87 9.08 -0.35
CA VAL A 150 7.35 7.81 0.21
C VAL A 150 6.35 7.27 1.24
N ALA A 151 5.87 8.12 2.16
CA ALA A 151 4.85 7.74 3.14
C ALA A 151 3.55 7.26 2.47
N CYS A 152 3.08 7.95 1.42
CA CYS A 152 1.95 7.50 0.61
C CYS A 152 2.22 6.12 -0.03
N SER A 153 3.39 5.91 -0.62
CA SER A 153 3.76 4.60 -1.19
C SER A 153 3.81 3.49 -0.14
N MET A 154 4.26 3.77 1.09
CA MET A 154 4.23 2.82 2.21
C MET A 154 2.79 2.39 2.53
N LEU A 155 1.87 3.36 2.64
CA LEU A 155 0.46 3.10 2.91
C LEU A 155 -0.21 2.33 1.77
N THR A 156 0.09 2.67 0.52
CA THR A 156 -0.40 1.93 -0.65
C THR A 156 0.09 0.48 -0.66
N ALA A 157 1.37 0.24 -0.33
CA ALA A 157 1.92 -1.11 -0.26
C ALA A 157 1.21 -1.95 0.82
N LEU A 158 0.90 -1.36 1.98
CA LEU A 158 0.10 -2.02 3.02
C LEU A 158 -1.31 -2.37 2.53
N LEU A 159 -2.02 -1.40 1.93
CA LEU A 159 -3.36 -1.64 1.41
C LEU A 159 -3.38 -2.75 0.36
N ASN A 160 -2.41 -2.77 -0.56
CA ASN A 160 -2.27 -3.82 -1.57
C ASN A 160 -2.01 -5.20 -0.95
N GLU A 161 -1.12 -5.26 0.04
CA GLU A 161 -0.73 -6.52 0.68
C GLU A 161 -1.87 -7.11 1.52
N TYR A 162 -2.60 -6.29 2.28
CA TYR A 162 -3.70 -6.76 3.13
C TYR A 162 -5.04 -6.94 2.39
N SER A 163 -5.27 -6.26 1.26
CA SER A 163 -6.48 -6.45 0.44
C SER A 163 -6.51 -7.78 -0.31
N SER A 164 -5.32 -8.33 -0.60
CA SER A 164 -5.15 -9.55 -1.37
C SER A 164 -5.53 -10.80 -0.57
N SER A 165 -6.80 -11.21 -0.68
CA SER A 165 -7.28 -12.51 -0.19
C SER A 165 -6.90 -13.68 -1.13
N SER A 166 -6.52 -13.43 -2.39
CA SER A 166 -6.33 -14.51 -3.39
C SER A 166 -5.58 -14.18 -4.69
N ARG A 167 -5.33 -12.93 -5.08
CA ARG A 167 -4.84 -12.63 -6.45
C ARG A 167 -3.38 -12.96 -6.73
N THR A 168 -2.57 -13.12 -5.69
CA THR A 168 -1.29 -13.82 -5.73
C THR A 168 -1.18 -14.51 -4.38
N SER A 169 -1.38 -15.82 -4.33
CA SER A 169 -0.86 -16.56 -3.17
C SER A 169 0.64 -16.30 -3.17
N SER A 170 1.10 -15.35 -2.36
CA SER A 170 2.51 -15.24 -2.01
C SER A 170 2.89 -16.64 -1.56
N VAL A 171 3.69 -17.34 -2.36
CA VAL A 171 4.00 -18.76 -2.20
C VAL A 171 4.37 -18.97 -0.73
N GLY A 172 3.49 -19.64 0.04
CA GLY A 172 3.73 -19.90 1.46
C GLY A 172 2.64 -19.51 2.47
N PHE A 173 1.58 -18.78 2.11
CA PHE A 173 0.46 -18.49 3.04
C PHE A 173 -0.83 -19.22 2.67
N THR A 174 -1.55 -19.70 3.70
CA THR A 174 -2.88 -20.29 3.51
C THR A 174 -3.94 -19.21 3.40
N TRP A 175 -5.06 -19.52 2.74
CA TRP A 175 -6.17 -18.58 2.62
C TRP A 175 -6.69 -18.13 4.00
N GLU A 176 -6.74 -19.02 4.99
CA GLU A 176 -7.16 -18.68 6.36
C GLU A 176 -6.22 -17.65 7.00
N PHE A 177 -4.92 -17.75 6.73
CA PHE A 177 -3.94 -16.77 7.19
C PHE A 177 -4.23 -15.38 6.58
N HIS A 178 -4.43 -15.31 5.26
CA HIS A 178 -4.81 -14.06 4.58
C HIS A 178 -6.10 -13.46 5.16
N ALA A 179 -7.14 -14.28 5.35
CA ALA A 179 -8.42 -13.83 5.89
C ALA A 179 -8.31 -13.30 7.33
N LYS A 180 -7.45 -13.91 8.17
CA LYS A 180 -7.17 -13.43 9.53
C LYS A 180 -6.38 -12.12 9.52
N CYS A 181 -5.33 -12.00 8.71
CA CYS A 181 -4.54 -10.77 8.60
C CYS A 181 -5.41 -9.61 8.10
N LYS A 182 -6.24 -9.85 7.07
CA LYS A 182 -7.17 -8.85 6.53
C LYS A 182 -8.10 -8.33 7.61
N ARG A 183 -8.75 -9.22 8.39
CA ARG A 183 -9.61 -8.83 9.52
C ARG A 183 -8.86 -8.05 10.60
N ALA A 184 -7.67 -8.49 10.99
CA ALA A 184 -6.86 -7.78 11.98
C ALA A 184 -6.52 -6.35 11.51
N PHE A 185 -6.18 -6.19 10.23
CA PHE A 185 -5.90 -4.89 9.62
C PHE A 185 -7.15 -4.01 9.51
N GLU A 186 -8.30 -4.57 9.12
CA GLU A 186 -9.59 -3.87 9.09
C GLU A 186 -9.97 -3.27 10.45
N GLU A 187 -9.70 -4.00 11.54
CA GLU A 187 -10.06 -3.60 12.90
C GLU A 187 -9.10 -2.58 13.51
N LYS A 188 -7.79 -2.70 13.23
CA LYS A 188 -6.74 -1.92 13.90
C LYS A 188 -6.18 -0.77 13.07
N ASP A 189 -5.93 -1.02 11.78
CA ASP A 189 -5.00 -0.19 11.00
C ASP A 189 -5.63 0.47 9.78
N LEU A 190 -6.63 -0.14 9.13
CA LEU A 190 -7.29 0.43 7.95
C LEU A 190 -7.88 1.82 8.24
N LYS A 191 -8.49 2.00 9.42
CA LYS A 191 -9.01 3.30 9.87
C LYS A 191 -7.90 4.33 10.05
N ARG A 192 -6.74 3.92 10.57
CA ARG A 192 -5.57 4.80 10.74
C ARG A 192 -5.05 5.29 9.40
N VAL A 193 -5.01 4.43 8.38
CA VAL A 193 -4.66 4.82 7.00
C VAL A 193 -5.62 5.89 6.48
N PHE A 194 -6.92 5.71 6.68
CA PHE A 194 -7.93 6.68 6.23
C PHE A 194 -7.83 8.02 6.97
N GLN A 195 -7.73 7.99 8.30
CA GLN A 195 -7.59 9.19 9.13
C GLN A 195 -6.34 9.98 8.77
N PHE A 196 -5.23 9.28 8.51
CA PHE A 196 -4.02 9.90 7.99
C PHE A 196 -4.29 10.61 6.66
N ALA A 197 -4.95 9.94 5.70
CA ALA A 197 -5.24 10.55 4.40
C ALA A 197 -6.14 11.78 4.54
N LEU A 198 -7.17 11.71 5.37
CA LEU A 198 -8.07 12.82 5.67
C LEU A 198 -7.34 14.01 6.29
N GLN A 199 -6.43 13.78 7.24
CA GLN A 199 -5.66 14.83 7.89
C GLN A 199 -4.84 15.62 6.86
N VAL A 200 -4.02 14.94 6.05
CA VAL A 200 -3.16 15.60 5.07
C VAL A 200 -3.99 16.26 3.97
N MET A 201 -5.08 15.62 3.52
CA MET A 201 -5.99 16.24 2.54
C MET A 201 -6.66 17.51 3.07
N ASN A 202 -7.04 17.55 4.35
CA ASN A 202 -7.60 18.74 4.99
C ASN A 202 -6.56 19.87 5.13
N GLU A 203 -5.29 19.54 5.36
CA GLU A 203 -4.19 20.51 5.33
C GLU A 203 -3.98 21.08 3.92
N LEU A 204 -4.00 20.21 2.89
CA LEU A 204 -3.88 20.62 1.49
C LEU A 204 -5.09 21.43 1.00
N GLU A 205 -6.31 21.12 1.47
CA GLU A 205 -7.51 21.90 1.16
C GLU A 205 -7.45 23.32 1.75
N ARG A 206 -6.70 23.55 2.82
CA ARG A 206 -6.54 24.91 3.37
C ARG A 206 -5.50 25.75 2.65
N GLN A 207 -4.68 25.14 1.79
CA GLN A 207 -3.68 25.88 1.02
C GLN A 207 -4.34 26.75 -0.05
N PRO A 208 -3.74 27.92 -0.39
CA PRO A 208 -4.26 28.80 -1.42
C PRO A 208 -4.23 28.15 -2.80
N GLU A 209 -5.20 28.51 -3.65
CA GLU A 209 -5.24 28.07 -5.05
C GLU A 209 -4.40 29.01 -5.95
N PRO A 210 -3.72 28.47 -6.99
CA PRO A 210 -3.61 27.06 -7.34
C PRO A 210 -2.60 26.31 -6.45
N LEU A 211 -2.83 25.02 -6.21
CA LEU A 211 -1.87 24.15 -5.54
C LEU A 211 -0.57 24.05 -6.36
N THR A 212 0.56 23.88 -5.67
CA THR A 212 1.84 23.57 -6.34
C THR A 212 1.77 22.22 -7.04
N ARG A 213 2.69 21.96 -7.99
CA ARG A 213 2.75 20.65 -8.67
C ARG A 213 3.00 19.52 -7.68
N GLU A 214 3.84 19.79 -6.69
CA GLU A 214 4.20 18.90 -5.61
C GLU A 214 2.99 18.57 -4.72
N ALA A 215 2.26 19.60 -4.26
CA ALA A 215 1.05 19.44 -3.47
C ALA A 215 -0.04 18.68 -4.25
N THR A 216 -0.14 18.94 -5.56
CA THR A 216 -1.06 18.24 -6.46
C THR A 216 -0.71 16.75 -6.57
N ALA A 217 0.59 16.42 -6.69
CA ALA A 217 1.05 15.03 -6.74
C ALA A 217 0.74 14.27 -5.44
N VAL A 218 0.95 14.92 -4.28
CA VAL A 218 0.60 14.35 -2.97
C VAL A 218 -0.92 14.17 -2.84
N LEU A 219 -1.71 15.18 -3.20
CA LEU A 219 -3.18 15.10 -3.18
C LEU A 219 -3.70 13.94 -4.04
N ASN A 220 -3.15 13.74 -5.24
CA ASN A 220 -3.53 12.63 -6.11
C ASN A 220 -3.29 11.27 -5.44
N ARG A 221 -2.13 11.10 -4.78
CA ARG A 221 -1.82 9.87 -4.02
C ARG A 221 -2.77 9.66 -2.84
N LEU A 222 -3.11 10.73 -2.11
CA LEU A 222 -4.04 10.65 -0.97
C LEU A 222 -5.47 10.33 -1.40
N LEU A 223 -5.92 10.87 -2.53
CA LEU A 223 -7.21 10.52 -3.15
C LEU A 223 -7.24 9.05 -3.55
N SER A 224 -6.19 8.54 -4.19
CA SER A 224 -6.07 7.13 -4.53
C SER A 224 -6.04 6.21 -3.30
N ILE A 225 -5.35 6.61 -2.22
CA ILE A 225 -5.36 5.88 -0.94
C ILE A 225 -6.77 5.87 -0.34
N SER A 226 -7.43 7.03 -0.33
CA SER A 226 -8.79 7.17 0.22
C SER A 226 -9.80 6.34 -0.56
N GLU A 227 -9.71 6.34 -1.90
CA GLU A 227 -10.54 5.46 -2.73
C GLU A 227 -10.30 3.99 -2.39
N HIS A 228 -9.04 3.56 -2.28
CA HIS A 228 -8.72 2.17 -1.97
C HIS A 228 -9.27 1.75 -0.59
N VAL A 229 -9.24 2.65 0.41
CA VAL A 229 -9.85 2.37 1.72
C VAL A 229 -11.38 2.35 1.65
N LEU A 230 -12.00 3.29 0.94
CA LEU A 230 -13.46 3.37 0.84
C LEU A 230 -14.06 2.27 -0.05
N CYS A 231 -13.30 1.76 -1.01
CA CYS A 231 -13.63 0.59 -1.83
C CYS A 231 -13.19 -0.74 -1.16
N TRP A 232 -12.72 -0.70 0.09
CA TRP A 232 -12.28 -1.90 0.78
C TRP A 232 -13.43 -2.89 0.98
N GLU A 233 -13.21 -4.14 0.56
CA GLU A 233 -14.19 -5.21 0.72
C GLU A 233 -14.15 -5.73 2.17
N PHE A 234 -14.95 -5.16 3.07
CA PHE A 234 -14.98 -5.56 4.48
C PHE A 234 -15.38 -7.02 4.68
N THR A 235 -14.67 -7.70 5.59
CA THR A 235 -14.96 -9.11 5.89
C THR A 235 -16.29 -9.24 6.64
N PRO A 236 -17.25 -10.05 6.15
CA PRO A 236 -18.54 -10.19 6.81
C PRO A 236 -18.41 -10.90 8.16
N LYS A 237 -19.19 -10.49 9.17
CA LYS A 237 -19.24 -11.12 10.51
C LYS A 237 -19.63 -12.61 10.44
N VAL A 238 -20.44 -12.99 9.45
CA VAL A 238 -20.85 -14.39 9.22
C VAL A 238 -20.19 -14.90 7.94
N PHE A 239 -19.31 -15.89 8.08
CA PHE A 239 -18.79 -16.65 6.95
C PHE A 239 -19.91 -17.51 6.35
N ARG A 240 -20.76 -16.92 5.51
CA ARG A 240 -21.41 -17.73 4.48
C ARG A 240 -20.33 -18.06 3.49
N ARG A 241 -20.00 -19.34 3.35
CA ARG A 241 -19.10 -19.89 2.31
C ARG A 241 -19.62 -19.45 0.94
N HIS A 242 -19.29 -18.24 0.51
CA HIS A 242 -19.39 -17.82 -0.88
C HIS A 242 -18.14 -18.37 -1.56
N ILE A 243 -18.16 -19.68 -1.77
CA ILE A 243 -17.27 -20.33 -2.71
C ILE A 243 -17.73 -19.81 -4.09
N GLY A 244 -16.92 -18.96 -4.73
CA GLY A 244 -17.03 -18.73 -6.17
C GLY A 244 -17.48 -17.36 -6.69
N SER A 245 -17.63 -16.31 -5.87
CA SER A 245 -17.77 -14.96 -6.45
C SER A 245 -16.38 -14.35 -6.64
N PHE A 246 -15.79 -14.63 -7.80
CA PHE A 246 -14.52 -14.07 -8.26
C PHE A 246 -14.73 -12.81 -9.12
N GLU A 247 -15.80 -12.06 -8.87
CA GLU A 247 -16.06 -10.83 -9.58
C GLU A 247 -15.57 -9.66 -8.72
N MET A 248 -14.64 -8.87 -9.27
CA MET A 248 -14.43 -7.49 -8.83
C MET A 248 -15.73 -6.75 -9.08
N ASN A 249 -16.66 -6.83 -8.12
CA ASN A 249 -17.77 -5.92 -8.10
C ASN A 249 -17.18 -4.54 -7.82
N GLN A 250 -17.06 -3.72 -8.86
CA GLN A 250 -16.58 -2.34 -8.75
C GLN A 250 -17.50 -1.49 -7.83
N ASN A 251 -18.64 -2.06 -7.41
CA ASN A 251 -19.64 -1.43 -6.56
C ASN A 251 -19.96 -2.30 -5.32
N VAL A 252 -18.96 -2.85 -4.62
CA VAL A 252 -19.21 -3.39 -3.27
C VAL A 252 -19.56 -2.21 -2.36
N PRO A 253 -20.74 -2.20 -1.72
CA PRO A 253 -21.10 -1.10 -0.84
C PRO A 253 -20.20 -1.06 0.40
N LEU A 254 -19.85 0.15 0.83
CA LEU A 254 -19.03 0.41 2.01
C LEU A 254 -19.75 -0.06 3.28
N LYS A 255 -19.23 -1.12 3.91
CA LYS A 255 -19.82 -1.84 5.06
C LYS A 255 -18.87 -1.98 6.26
N PRO A 256 -18.37 -0.87 6.84
CA PRO A 256 -17.48 -0.94 7.98
C PRO A 256 -18.23 -1.32 9.27
N ASN A 257 -17.45 -1.71 10.28
CA ASN A 257 -17.99 -1.97 11.62
C ASN A 257 -18.25 -0.66 12.40
N GLU A 258 -18.78 -0.79 13.62
CA GLU A 258 -19.16 0.33 14.49
C GLU A 258 -18.00 1.25 14.87
N ASN A 259 -16.75 0.74 14.85
CA ASN A 259 -15.56 1.53 15.21
C ASN A 259 -15.24 2.63 14.18
N TRP A 260 -15.90 2.63 13.02
CA TRP A 260 -15.76 3.67 12.01
C TRP A 260 -16.78 4.81 12.16
N ARG A 261 -17.74 4.68 13.08
CA ARG A 261 -18.88 5.60 13.23
C ARG A 261 -18.45 7.05 13.45
N ASP A 262 -17.49 7.26 14.34
CA ASP A 262 -16.93 8.56 14.69
C ASP A 262 -16.22 9.25 13.51
N THR A 263 -15.75 8.47 12.53
CA THR A 263 -15.06 9.01 11.35
C THR A 263 -16.00 9.19 10.16
N LEU A 264 -16.78 8.16 9.81
CA LEU A 264 -17.60 8.18 8.59
C LEU A 264 -18.93 8.92 8.76
N LEU A 265 -19.44 9.07 9.98
CA LEU A 265 -20.63 9.91 10.23
C LEU A 265 -20.27 11.36 10.55
N ASP A 266 -18.98 11.70 10.60
CA ASP A 266 -18.54 13.09 10.72
C ASP A 266 -18.83 13.85 9.41
N LYS A 267 -19.57 14.94 9.56
CA LYS A 267 -19.97 15.81 8.45
C LYS A 267 -18.75 16.40 7.74
N SER A 268 -17.68 16.69 8.47
CA SER A 268 -16.49 17.31 7.89
C SER A 268 -15.82 16.43 6.84
N VAL A 269 -15.95 15.10 6.94
CA VAL A 269 -15.36 14.16 5.97
C VAL A 269 -16.04 14.29 4.61
N VAL A 270 -17.37 14.27 4.58
CA VAL A 270 -18.14 14.45 3.35
C VAL A 270 -17.88 15.84 2.76
N GLU A 271 -17.92 16.89 3.59
CA GLU A 271 -17.61 18.26 3.17
C GLU A 271 -16.22 18.38 2.55
N LEU A 272 -15.22 17.72 3.14
CA LEU A 272 -13.85 17.70 2.64
C LEU A 272 -13.78 17.13 1.22
N PHE A 273 -14.39 15.98 0.95
CA PHE A 273 -14.39 15.40 -0.40
C PHE A 273 -15.10 16.29 -1.42
N PHE A 274 -16.22 16.93 -1.06
CA PHE A 274 -16.88 17.88 -1.95
C PHE A 274 -16.06 19.15 -2.20
N LYS A 275 -15.33 19.66 -1.20
CA LYS A 275 -14.41 20.79 -1.36
C LYS A 275 -13.24 20.42 -2.26
N ILE A 276 -12.61 19.26 -2.03
CA ILE A 276 -11.52 18.76 -2.87
C ILE A 276 -11.99 18.55 -4.31
N TYR A 277 -13.17 17.95 -4.52
CA TYR A 277 -13.74 17.75 -5.85
C TYR A 277 -13.81 19.08 -6.63
N LYS A 278 -14.28 20.17 -6.01
CA LYS A 278 -14.32 21.49 -6.64
C LYS A 278 -12.96 21.96 -7.14
N ARG A 279 -11.88 21.63 -6.42
CA ARG A 279 -10.50 21.96 -6.79
C ARG A 279 -9.97 21.10 -7.92
N VAL A 280 -10.30 19.81 -7.91
CA VAL A 280 -9.67 18.82 -8.81
C VAL A 280 -10.53 18.48 -10.04
N ARG A 281 -11.76 19.00 -10.14
CA ARG A 281 -12.73 18.67 -11.21
C ARG A 281 -12.25 18.82 -12.66
N TYR A 282 -11.19 19.62 -12.88
CA TYR A 282 -10.60 19.83 -14.21
C TYR A 282 -9.43 18.88 -14.51
N ASN A 283 -9.00 18.09 -13.53
CA ASN A 283 -8.04 17.00 -13.71
C ASN A 283 -8.81 15.68 -13.68
N SER A 284 -9.00 15.06 -14.85
CA SER A 284 -9.84 13.87 -15.00
C SER A 284 -9.44 12.73 -14.05
N ASP A 285 -8.15 12.48 -13.87
CA ASP A 285 -7.66 11.38 -13.02
C ASP A 285 -7.99 11.63 -11.55
N MET A 286 -7.71 12.83 -11.04
CA MET A 286 -8.01 13.20 -9.65
C MET A 286 -9.52 13.31 -9.40
N ALA A 287 -10.27 13.84 -10.37
CA ALA A 287 -11.72 13.92 -10.31
C ALA A 287 -12.35 12.53 -10.23
N ASN A 288 -11.84 11.56 -10.99
CA ASN A 288 -12.29 10.17 -10.93
C ASN A 288 -12.08 9.57 -9.53
N HIS A 289 -10.86 9.66 -8.98
CA HIS A 289 -10.59 9.17 -7.61
C HIS A 289 -11.52 9.81 -6.57
N CYS A 290 -11.71 11.13 -6.66
CA CYS A 290 -12.57 11.86 -5.73
C CYS A 290 -14.05 11.50 -5.86
N LEU A 291 -14.55 11.32 -7.08
CA LEU A 291 -15.93 10.89 -7.33
C LEU A 291 -16.18 9.46 -6.85
N GLN A 292 -15.21 8.56 -7.00
CA GLN A 292 -15.31 7.22 -6.42
C GLN A 292 -15.39 7.26 -4.90
N CYS A 293 -14.60 8.11 -4.25
CA CYS A 293 -14.72 8.34 -2.79
C CYS A 293 -16.12 8.83 -2.40
N ILE A 294 -16.67 9.84 -3.10
CA ILE A 294 -18.01 10.36 -2.84
C ILE A 294 -19.09 9.28 -3.07
N SER A 295 -18.96 8.51 -4.15
CA SER A 295 -19.85 7.39 -4.47
C SER A 295 -19.85 6.34 -3.35
N GLN A 296 -18.67 6.00 -2.82
CA GLN A 296 -18.58 5.04 -1.71
C GLN A 296 -19.09 5.60 -0.39
N LEU A 297 -18.88 6.88 -0.11
CA LEU A 297 -19.52 7.54 1.04
C LEU A 297 -21.05 7.55 0.91
N ALA A 298 -21.58 7.61 -0.31
CA ALA A 298 -23.01 7.48 -0.58
C ALA A 298 -23.52 6.03 -0.44
N SER A 299 -22.65 5.04 -0.67
CA SER A 299 -22.97 3.61 -0.54
C SER A 299 -22.93 3.10 0.91
N LEU A 300 -22.44 3.93 1.85
CA LEU A 300 -22.26 3.61 3.26
C LEU A 300 -23.50 2.95 3.86
N ASN A 301 -23.32 1.77 4.44
CA ASN A 301 -24.38 1.05 5.15
C ASN A 301 -23.82 0.04 6.17
N GLY A 302 -24.73 -0.70 6.81
CA GLY A 302 -24.37 -1.71 7.81
C GLY A 302 -24.33 -1.16 9.23
N PRO A 303 -23.61 -1.81 10.15
CA PRO A 303 -23.68 -1.57 11.59
C PRO A 303 -23.06 -0.23 12.04
N VAL A 304 -22.38 0.48 11.12
CA VAL A 304 -21.86 1.83 11.38
C VAL A 304 -22.97 2.78 11.84
N PHE A 305 -24.19 2.63 11.32
CA PHE A 305 -25.38 3.39 11.74
C PHE A 305 -25.99 2.77 13.00
N PRO A 306 -26.13 3.52 14.12
CA PRO A 306 -26.77 3.02 15.33
C PRO A 306 -28.28 2.78 15.15
N ASP A 307 -28.94 3.57 14.31
CA ASP A 307 -30.39 3.55 14.08
C ASP A 307 -30.78 4.15 12.72
N ASP A 308 -32.03 3.93 12.28
CA ASP A 308 -32.52 4.46 10.99
C ASP A 308 -32.56 5.99 10.94
N LYS A 309 -32.71 6.66 12.09
CA LYS A 309 -32.71 8.13 12.17
C LYS A 309 -31.34 8.69 11.81
N SER A 310 -30.26 8.09 12.32
CA SER A 310 -28.88 8.46 12.00
C SER A 310 -28.59 8.27 10.50
N LYS A 311 -29.12 7.20 9.90
CA LYS A 311 -29.01 6.93 8.46
C LYS A 311 -29.74 7.99 7.63
N CYS A 312 -30.97 8.34 8.00
CA CYS A 312 -31.71 9.42 7.35
C CYS A 312 -31.01 10.78 7.48
N GLN A 313 -30.44 11.08 8.65
CA GLN A 313 -29.68 12.32 8.88
C GLN A 313 -28.42 12.41 8.02
N TYR A 314 -27.67 11.31 7.92
CA TYR A 314 -26.49 11.22 7.06
C TYR A 314 -26.86 11.39 5.58
N LEU A 315 -27.92 10.72 5.12
CA LEU A 315 -28.42 10.84 3.75
C LEU A 315 -28.86 12.29 3.43
N ALA A 316 -29.65 12.91 4.32
CA ALA A 316 -30.11 14.29 4.13
C ALA A 316 -28.92 15.26 4.00
N PHE A 317 -27.88 15.06 4.81
CA PHE A 317 -26.67 15.86 4.76
C PHE A 317 -25.86 15.63 3.47
N LEU A 318 -25.66 14.36 3.06
CA LEU A 318 -24.99 14.01 1.81
C LEU A 318 -25.69 14.65 0.60
N LEU A 319 -27.03 14.57 0.54
CA LEU A 319 -27.82 15.21 -0.51
C LEU A 319 -27.67 16.74 -0.47
N GLY A 320 -27.68 17.34 0.72
CA GLY A 320 -27.43 18.76 0.90
C GLY A 320 -26.06 19.22 0.39
N ALA A 321 -25.02 18.42 0.57
CA ALA A 321 -23.67 18.69 0.07
C ALA A 321 -23.54 18.47 -1.46
N PHE A 322 -24.31 17.52 -2.00
CA PHE A 322 -24.34 17.19 -3.42
C PHE A 322 -25.06 18.24 -4.28
N LEU A 323 -26.15 18.85 -3.79
CA LEU A 323 -26.95 19.81 -4.56
C LEU A 323 -26.13 21.01 -5.09
N PRO A 324 -25.27 21.69 -4.31
CA PRO A 324 -24.39 22.75 -4.81
C PRO A 324 -23.41 22.30 -5.90
N MET A 325 -23.11 21.01 -6.00
CA MET A 325 -22.24 20.45 -7.03
C MET A 325 -22.97 20.37 -8.38
N LEU A 326 -24.27 20.06 -8.39
CA LEU A 326 -25.09 19.99 -9.60
C LEU A 326 -25.45 21.36 -10.18
N ALA A 327 -25.50 22.38 -9.33
CA ALA A 327 -25.95 23.73 -9.72
C ALA A 327 -24.90 24.56 -10.48
N ARG A 328 -23.78 23.98 -10.91
CA ARG A 328 -22.67 24.68 -11.59
C ARG A 328 -22.06 23.92 -12.75
#